data_AF-A0A975GN98-F1
#
_entry.id   AF-A0A975GN98-F1
#
_cell.length_a   1.000
_cell.length_b   1.000
_cell.length_c   1.000
_cell.angle_alpha   90.00
_cell.angle_beta   90.00
_cell.angle_gamma   90.00
#
_symmetry.space_group_name_H-M   'P 1'
#
loop_
_entity.id
_entity.type
_entity.pdbx_description
1 polymer ?
#
loop_
_entity_poly.entity_id
_entity_poly.type
_entity_poly.pdbx_seq_one_letter_code
_entity_poly.pdbx_strand_id
1 'polypeptide(L)' 'MIVSHTTERFRKAMAKLPGNVRKQARNTYKQFRKDPYHPSLHFKKVQQDKSCLFCQDK' A
#
# COMPACT_ATOMS: atom_id res chain seq x y z
N MET A 1 -16.01 5.35 1.60
CA MET A 1 -14.99 4.67 2.45
C MET A 1 -14.23 3.68 1.58
N ILE A 2 -12.92 3.84 1.37
CA ILE A 2 -12.14 2.90 0.54
C ILE A 2 -11.78 1.66 1.35
N VAL A 3 -12.02 0.47 0.77
CA VAL A 3 -11.60 -0.81 1.33
C VAL A 3 -10.17 -1.10 0.88
N SER A 4 -9.28 -1.36 1.83
CA SER A 4 -7.87 -1.67 1.59
C SER A 4 -7.57 -3.01 2.24
N HIS A 5 -7.07 -3.96 1.46
CA HIS A 5 -6.72 -5.31 1.91
C HIS A 5 -5.21 -5.45 2.04
N THR A 6 -4.78 -6.30 2.97
CA THR A 6 -3.38 -6.63 3.18
C THR A 6 -3.23 -8.13 3.35
N THR A 7 -2.19 -8.72 2.77
CA THR A 7 -1.88 -10.15 2.91
C THR A 7 -0.92 -10.39 4.07
N GLU A 8 -0.84 -11.64 4.54
CA GLU A 8 0.15 -12.02 5.56
C GLU A 8 1.59 -11.81 5.06
N ARG A 9 1.86 -12.16 3.81
CA ARG A 9 3.15 -11.94 3.14
C ARG A 9 3.55 -10.46 3.16
N PHE A 10 2.60 -9.56 2.90
CA PHE A 10 2.84 -8.12 3.01
C PHE A 10 3.23 -7.72 4.44
N ARG A 11 2.53 -8.21 5.46
CA ARG A 11 2.84 -7.87 6.86
C ARG A 11 4.23 -8.36 7.27
N LYS A 12 4.61 -9.58 6.89
CA LYS A 12 5.95 -10.14 7.12
C LYS A 12 7.04 -9.31 6.44
N ALA A 13 6.83 -8.90 5.19
CA ALA A 13 7.78 -8.04 4.47
C ALA A 13 7.88 -6.65 5.11
N MET A 14 6.76 -6.03 5.47
CA MET A 14 6.73 -4.72 6.14
C MET A 14 7.45 -4.75 7.49
N ALA A 15 7.35 -5.85 8.24
CA ALA A 15 8.02 -6.00 9.53
C ALA A 15 9.55 -6.00 9.43
N LYS A 16 10.11 -6.50 8.32
CA LYS A 16 11.56 -6.55 8.04
C LYS A 16 12.14 -5.18 7.66
N LEU A 17 11.31 -4.19 7.33
CA LEU A 17 11.77 -2.87 6.92
C LEU A 17 12.30 -2.03 8.11
N PRO A 18 13.27 -1.14 7.86
CA PRO A 18 13.75 -0.17 8.85
C PRO A 18 12.62 0.62 9.53
N GLY A 19 12.82 1.00 10.79
CA GLY A 19 11.80 1.68 11.60
C GLY A 19 11.30 3.01 11.00
N ASN A 20 12.19 3.79 10.39
CA ASN A 20 11.87 5.03 9.68
C ASN A 20 10.93 4.78 8.49
N VAL A 21 11.23 3.77 7.66
CA VAL A 21 10.40 3.40 6.51
C VAL A 21 9.02 2.94 6.97
N ARG A 22 8.94 2.11 8.02
CA ARG A 22 7.66 1.69 8.61
C ARG A 22 6.85 2.86 9.15
N LYS A 23 7.51 3.85 9.79
CA LYS A 23 6.86 5.06 10.30
C LYS A 23 6.29 5.90 9.16
N GLN A 24 7.07 6.13 8.12
CA GLN A 24 6.62 6.86 6.92
C GLN A 24 5.41 6.17 6.28
N ALA A 25 5.49 4.86 6.03
CA ALA A 25 4.40 4.09 5.43
C ALA A 25 3.09 4.21 6.25
N ARG A 26 3.18 4.10 7.59
CA ARG A 26 2.01 4.26 8.48
C ARG A 26 1.43 5.68 8.41
N ASN A 27 2.27 6.71 8.37
CA ASN A 27 1.81 8.09 8.28
C ASN A 27 1.08 8.36 6.96
N THR A 28 1.66 7.92 5.84
CA THR A 28 1.03 8.02 4.52
C THR A 28 -0.28 7.25 4.47
N TYR A 29 -0.35 6.05 5.05
CA TYR A 29 -1.58 5.26 5.11
C TYR A 29 -2.68 5.93 5.96
N LYS A 30 -2.31 6.60 7.06
CA LYS A 30 -3.28 7.39 7.85
C LYS A 30 -3.87 8.53 7.03
N GLN A 31 -3.05 9.23 6.24
CA GLN A 31 -3.54 10.28 5.34
C GLN A 31 -4.47 9.69 4.27
N PHE A 32 -4.07 8.59 3.63
CA PHE A 32 -4.89 7.86 2.66
C PHE A 32 -6.26 7.43 3.21
N ARG A 33 -6.32 6.99 4.47
CA ARG A 33 -7.59 6.61 5.13
C ARG A 33 -8.52 7.79 5.37
N LYS A 34 -7.97 9.00 5.54
CA LYS A 34 -8.74 10.24 5.72
C LYS A 34 -9.20 10.80 4.38
N ASP A 35 -8.25 10.99 3.48
CA ASP A 35 -8.47 11.52 2.13
C ASP A 35 -7.61 10.74 1.14
N PRO A 36 -8.21 9.79 0.41
CA PRO A 36 -7.52 9.02 -0.61
C PRO A 36 -7.03 9.84 -1.81
N TYR A 37 -7.59 11.03 -2.05
CA TYR A 37 -7.31 11.89 -3.20
C TYR A 37 -6.43 13.10 -2.82
N HIS A 38 -5.87 13.10 -1.60
CA HIS A 38 -5.06 14.19 -1.12
C HIS A 38 -3.84 14.41 -2.03
N PRO A 39 -3.52 15.64 -2.46
CA PRO A 39 -2.48 15.92 -3.46
C PRO A 39 -1.06 15.52 -3.01
N SER A 40 -0.82 15.40 -1.70
CA SER A 40 0.46 14.90 -1.17
C SER A 40 0.63 13.38 -1.33
N LEU A 41 -0.44 12.65 -1.67
CA LEU A 41 -0.41 11.21 -1.91
C LEU A 41 -0.09 10.95 -3.37
N HIS A 42 1.19 10.76 -3.67
CA HIS A 42 1.68 10.45 -5.01
C HIS A 42 1.49 8.97 -5.37
N PHE A 43 0.29 8.41 -5.17
CA PHE A 43 0.02 7.01 -5.55
C PHE A 43 -0.12 6.88 -7.07
N LYS A 44 0.63 5.95 -7.66
CA LYS A 44 0.46 5.57 -9.06
C LYS A 44 -0.68 4.56 -9.17
N LYS A 45 -1.64 4.82 -10.07
CA LYS A 45 -2.63 3.82 -10.47
C LYS A 45 -1.91 2.72 -11.25
N VAL A 46 -1.79 1.54 -10.65
CA VAL A 46 -1.33 0.34 -11.34
C VAL A 46 -2.51 -0.20 -12.12
N GLN A 47 -2.45 -0.16 -13.44
CA GLN A 47 -3.42 -0.88 -14.26
C GLN A 47 -3.18 -2.38 -14.03
N GLN A 48 -4.25 -3.17 -13.98
CA GLN A 48 -4.12 -4.63 -14.03
C GLN A 48 -3.60 -4.99 -15.41
N ASP A 49 -2.27 -5.02 -15.53
CA ASP A 49 -1.62 -5.58 -16.68
C ASP A 49 -1.91 -7.09 -16.67
N LYS A 50 -2.61 -7.57 -17.69
CA LYS A 50 -2.97 -8.98 -17.84
C LYS A 50 -1.73 -9.88 -17.90
N SER A 51 -0.55 -9.31 -18.18
CA SER A 51 0.73 -10.01 -18.19
C SER A 51 1.41 -10.12 -16.81
N CYS A 52 0.93 -9.41 -15.79
CA CYS A 52 1.56 -9.43 -14.47
C CYS A 52 1.13 -10.66 -13.66
N LEU A 53 1.95 -11.72 -13.75
CA LEU A 53 1.79 -12.97 -12.98
C LEU A 53 1.83 -12.78 -11.44
N PHE A 54 2.26 -11.61 -10.95
CA PHE A 54 2.37 -11.30 -9.52
C PHE A 54 1.06 -10.85 -8.85
N CYS A 55 -0.01 -10.62 -9.62
CA CYS A 55 -1.29 -10.12 -9.10
C CYS A 55 -2.30 -11.23 -8.78
N GLN A 56 -1.99 -12.51 -9.01
CA GLN A 56 -2.95 -13.63 -8.89
C GLN A 56 -2.99 -14.33 -7.52
N ASP A 57 -2.24 -13.89 -6.52
CA ASP A 57 -2.36 -14.47 -5.18
C ASP A 57 -3.55 -13.84 -4.43
N LYS A 58 -4.75 -14.42 -4.65
CA LYS A 58 -5.94 -14.22 -3.81
C LYS A 58 -5.89 -15.13 -2.59
#